data_AF-A0A380FCK5-F1
#
_entry.id   AF-A0A380FCK5-F1
#
_cell.length_a   1.000
_cell.length_b   1.000
_cell.length_c   1.000
_cell.angle_alpha   90.00
_cell.angle_beta   90.00
_cell.angle_gamma   90.00
#
_symmetry.space_group_name_H-M   'P 1'
#
loop_
_entity.id
_entity.type
_entity.pdbx_description
1 polymer ?
#
loop_
_entity_poly.entity_id
_entity_poly.type
_entity_poly.pdbx_seq_one_letter_code
_entity_poly.pdbx_strand_id
1 'polypeptide(L)'
;MLGVTQYEAVLIPKSIEAFGYNIEYNQYHPDSIFVQRLLITQPQSFGRATMSHEQLTLTKGPQKEKYPVTSNNYRQLLQKYFNLDVTINRLEK
;
A
#
# COMPACT_ATOMS: atom_id res chain seq x y z
N MET A 1 -25.91 -0.44 -5.82
CA MET A 1 -24.51 -0.74 -5.49
C MET A 1 -24.46 -2.23 -5.20
N LEU A 2 -23.79 -3.04 -6.03
CA LEU A 2 -23.62 -4.47 -5.76
C LEU A 2 -22.40 -4.63 -4.85
N GLY A 3 -22.55 -5.31 -3.72
CA GLY A 3 -21.44 -5.58 -2.82
C GLY A 3 -20.41 -6.52 -3.45
N VAL A 4 -19.12 -6.28 -3.20
CA VAL A 4 -18.02 -7.18 -3.61
C VAL A 4 -17.32 -7.65 -2.34
N THR A 5 -17.27 -8.97 -2.13
CA THR A 5 -16.56 -9.58 -1.00
C THR A 5 -15.07 -9.23 -1.05
N GLN A 6 -14.54 -8.63 0.02
CA GLN A 6 -13.11 -8.27 0.12
C GLN A 6 -12.30 -9.32 0.87
N TYR A 7 -12.90 -9.93 1.90
CA TYR A 7 -12.27 -10.94 2.75
C TYR A 7 -13.33 -11.81 3.39
N GLU A 8 -12.90 -13.00 3.79
CA GLU A 8 -13.63 -13.91 4.66
C GLU A 8 -12.81 -14.11 5.93
N ALA A 9 -13.48 -14.13 7.09
CA ALA A 9 -12.83 -14.31 8.37
C ALA A 9 -13.70 -15.14 9.31
N VAL A 10 -13.06 -15.85 10.23
CA VAL A 10 -13.73 -16.58 11.32
C VAL A 10 -13.68 -15.76 12.61
N LEU A 11 -14.78 -15.75 13.37
CA LEU A 11 -14.88 -15.04 14.65
C LEU A 11 -14.33 -15.89 15.81
N ILE A 12 -13.10 -16.36 15.67
CA ILE A 12 -12.41 -17.19 16.67
C ILE A 12 -11.17 -16.43 17.15
N PRO A 13 -10.99 -16.24 18.47
CA PRO A 13 -9.78 -15.63 19.01
C PRO A 13 -8.52 -16.37 18.56
N LYS A 14 -7.49 -15.63 18.19
CA LYS A 14 -6.17 -16.15 17.81
C LYS A 14 -5.11 -15.55 18.72
N SER A 15 -4.10 -16.35 19.07
CA SER A 15 -2.92 -15.84 19.76
C SER A 15 -2.04 -15.01 18.82
N ILE A 16 -1.11 -14.24 19.37
CA ILE A 16 -0.19 -13.42 18.56
C ILE A 16 0.67 -14.30 17.64
N GLU A 17 1.07 -15.48 18.09
CA GLU A 17 1.93 -16.41 17.35
C GLU A 17 1.23 -16.94 16.10
N ALA A 18 -0.11 -17.05 16.13
CA ALA A 18 -0.88 -17.52 14.99
C ALA A 18 -0.81 -16.58 13.77
N PHE A 19 -0.38 -15.32 13.96
CA PHE A 19 -0.16 -14.37 12.86
C PHE A 19 1.23 -14.48 12.24
N GLY A 20 2.18 -15.14 12.92
CA GLY A 20 3.59 -15.21 12.52
C GLY A 20 3.79 -15.75 11.11
N TYR A 21 3.15 -16.88 10.77
CA TYR A 21 3.25 -17.48 9.44
C TYR A 21 2.84 -16.51 8.33
N ASN A 22 1.69 -15.84 8.46
CA ASN A 22 1.21 -14.91 7.43
C ASN A 22 2.06 -13.64 7.33
N ILE A 23 2.63 -13.19 8.44
CA ILE A 23 3.56 -12.06 8.47
C ILE A 23 4.85 -12.42 7.73
N GLU A 24 5.43 -13.59 8.02
CA GLU A 24 6.64 -14.09 7.36
C GLU A 24 6.42 -14.32 5.86
N TYR A 25 5.33 -15.00 5.50
CA TYR A 25 4.94 -15.20 4.11
C TYR A 25 4.83 -13.86 3.36
N ASN A 26 4.16 -12.87 3.96
CA ASN A 26 3.97 -11.57 3.31
C ASN A 26 5.25 -10.72 3.23
N GLN A 27 6.24 -10.97 4.09
CA GLN A 27 7.51 -10.25 4.06
C GLN A 27 8.51 -10.85 3.07
N TYR A 28 8.52 -12.19 2.91
CA TYR A 28 9.63 -12.87 2.24
C TYR A 28 9.23 -13.80 1.10
N HIS A 29 8.01 -14.34 1.07
CA HIS A 29 7.66 -15.33 0.06
C HIS A 29 7.58 -14.70 -1.34
N PRO A 30 8.22 -15.27 -2.37
CA PRO A 30 8.25 -14.68 -3.71
C PRO A 30 6.86 -14.51 -4.35
N ASP A 31 5.88 -15.32 -3.93
CA ASP A 31 4.50 -15.22 -4.39
C ASP A 31 3.64 -14.21 -3.61
N SER A 32 4.18 -13.60 -2.55
CA SER A 32 3.46 -12.53 -1.86
C SER A 32 3.40 -11.27 -2.72
N ILE A 33 2.20 -10.68 -2.80
CA ILE A 33 1.99 -9.41 -3.50
C ILE A 33 2.86 -8.28 -2.94
N PHE A 34 3.19 -8.32 -1.64
CA PHE A 34 3.98 -7.29 -0.97
C PHE A 34 5.48 -7.45 -1.25
N VAL A 35 5.92 -8.65 -1.60
CA VAL A 35 7.27 -8.90 -2.13
C VAL A 35 7.33 -8.47 -3.60
N GLN A 36 6.32 -8.80 -4.40
CA GLN A 36 6.31 -8.52 -5.83
C GLN A 36 6.08 -7.04 -6.18
N ARG A 37 5.28 -6.32 -5.37
CA ARG A 37 4.79 -4.99 -5.73
C ARG A 37 5.09 -3.98 -4.64
N LEU A 38 5.47 -2.77 -5.06
CA LEU A 38 5.44 -1.62 -4.15
C LEU A 38 3.98 -1.19 -3.95
N LEU A 39 3.55 -1.13 -2.70
CA LEU A 39 2.24 -0.61 -2.32
C LEU A 39 2.37 0.19 -1.03
N ILE A 40 1.98 1.46 -1.09
CA ILE A 40 1.89 2.35 0.08
C ILE A 40 0.49 2.93 0.08
N THR A 41 -0.23 2.80 1.18
CA THR A 41 -1.59 3.34 1.29
C THR A 41 -1.79 4.00 2.64
N GLN A 42 -2.40 5.19 2.62
CA GLN A 42 -2.66 5.96 3.83
C GLN A 42 -3.98 6.72 3.72
N PRO A 43 -4.88 6.62 4.71
CA PRO A 43 -6.03 7.52 4.83
C PRO A 43 -5.59 8.98 4.88
N GLN A 44 -6.36 9.85 4.24
CA GLN A 44 -6.13 11.29 4.16
C GLN A 44 -7.38 12.01 4.65
N SER A 45 -7.26 13.28 5.05
CA SER A 45 -8.42 14.12 5.39
C SER A 45 -9.42 14.24 4.23
N PHE A 46 -8.94 14.13 2.98
CA PHE A 46 -9.76 14.16 1.76
C PHE A 46 -10.17 12.77 1.25
N GLY A 47 -9.75 11.67 1.88
CA GLY A 47 -10.02 10.31 1.42
C GLY A 47 -8.82 9.37 1.60
N ARG A 48 -8.13 9.01 0.51
CA ARG A 48 -7.00 8.06 0.57
C ARG A 48 -5.93 8.38 -0.47
N ALA A 49 -4.67 8.25 -0.08
CA ALA A 49 -3.54 8.20 -0.98
C ALA A 49 -3.07 6.75 -1.13
N THR A 50 -2.81 6.32 -2.35
CA THR A 50 -2.20 5.02 -2.65
C THR A 50 -1.10 5.21 -3.67
N MET A 51 0.12 4.77 -3.37
CA MET A 51 1.26 4.82 -4.27
C MET A 51 1.72 3.41 -4.63
N SER A 52 1.94 3.18 -5.92
CA SER A 52 2.60 2.00 -6.48
C SER A 52 3.95 2.40 -7.10
N HIS A 53 4.60 1.47 -7.80
CA HIS A 53 5.86 1.75 -8.49
C HIS A 53 5.75 2.88 -9.53
N GLU A 54 4.60 3.00 -10.20
CA GLU A 54 4.44 3.89 -11.35
C GLU A 54 3.48 5.06 -11.08
N GLN A 55 2.62 4.94 -10.07
CA GLN A 55 1.48 5.83 -9.93
C GLN A 55 1.15 6.13 -8.46
N LEU A 56 0.96 7.41 -8.16
CA LEU A 56 0.23 7.88 -6.99
C LEU A 56 -1.23 8.11 -7.41
N THR A 57 -2.17 7.47 -6.70
CA THR A 57 -3.60 7.68 -6.85
C THR A 57 -4.16 8.35 -5.59
N LEU A 58 -4.76 9.53 -5.75
CA LEU A 58 -5.51 10.21 -4.70
C LEU A 58 -7.00 9.96 -4.93
N THR A 59 -7.65 9.26 -4.01
CA THR A 59 -9.10 9.02 -4.05
C THR A 59 -9.80 10.01 -3.13
N LYS A 60 -10.64 10.88 -3.73
CA LYS A 60 -11.43 11.93 -3.08
C LYS A 60 -12.92 11.66 -3.31
N GLY A 61 -13.53 10.85 -2.44
CA GLY A 61 -14.90 10.37 -2.66
C GLY A 61 -15.02 9.64 -4.01
N PRO A 62 -15.90 10.07 -4.94
CA PRO A 62 -16.04 9.44 -6.26
C PRO A 62 -14.90 9.78 -7.24
N GLN A 63 -14.08 10.80 -6.94
CA GLN A 63 -13.02 11.27 -7.84
C GLN A 63 -11.69 10.58 -7.56
N LYS A 64 -10.92 10.34 -8.63
CA LYS A 64 -9.56 9.80 -8.56
C LYS A 64 -8.62 10.64 -9.41
N GLU A 65 -7.57 11.15 -8.78
CA GLU A 65 -6.46 11.81 -9.46
C GLU A 65 -5.28 10.85 -9.50
N LYS A 66 -4.57 10.79 -10.63
CA LYS A 66 -3.40 9.94 -10.82
C LYS A 66 -2.19 10.78 -11.22
N TYR A 67 -1.05 10.50 -10.60
CA TYR A 67 0.21 11.18 -10.85
C TYR A 67 1.31 10.13 -11.07
N PRO A 68 2.17 10.30 -12.08
CA PRO A 68 3.29 9.40 -12.29
C PRO A 68 4.28 9.47 -11.13
N VAL A 69 4.80 8.32 -10.74
CA VAL A 69 5.90 8.17 -9.78
C VAL A 69 7.18 7.90 -10.57
N THR A 70 8.22 8.68 -10.28
CA THR A 70 9.53 8.60 -10.92
C THR A 70 10.63 8.66 -9.87
N SER A 71 11.86 8.28 -10.24
CA SER A 71 13.04 8.41 -9.36
C SER A 71 13.26 9.84 -8.86
N ASN A 72 12.89 10.84 -9.68
CA ASN A 72 13.06 12.25 -9.35
C ASN A 72 12.00 12.82 -8.40
N ASN A 73 10.82 12.20 -8.28
CA ASN A 73 9.70 12.79 -7.53
C ASN A 73 9.24 11.97 -6.32
N TYR A 74 9.53 10.66 -6.26
CA TYR A 74 8.84 9.78 -5.32
C TYR A 74 9.10 10.17 -3.85
N ARG A 75 10.31 10.63 -3.51
CA ARG A 75 10.63 11.08 -2.14
C ARG A 75 9.76 12.25 -1.69
N GLN A 76 9.48 13.19 -2.59
CA GLN A 76 8.57 14.31 -2.30
C GLN A 76 7.13 13.83 -2.11
N LEU A 77 6.70 12.82 -2.90
CA LEU A 77 5.38 12.21 -2.75
C LEU A 77 5.26 11.45 -1.42
N LEU A 78 6.31 10.72 -1.02
CA LEU A 78 6.41 10.04 0.27
C LEU A 78 6.24 11.02 1.44
N GLN A 79 7.01 12.10 1.45
CA GLN A 79 6.93 13.10 2.50
C GLN A 79 5.55 13.75 2.54
N LYS A 80 5.03 14.18 1.38
CA LYS A 80 3.80 14.97 1.30
C LYS A 80 2.55 14.18 1.67
N TYR A 81 2.42 12.95 1.20
CA TYR A 81 1.17 12.17 1.32
C TYR A 81 1.25 11.07 2.36
N PHE A 82 2.45 10.61 2.73
CA PHE A 82 2.63 9.48 3.65
C PHE A 82 3.44 9.85 4.89
N ASN A 83 3.99 11.07 4.97
CA ASN A 83 4.89 11.51 6.05
C ASN A 83 6.06 10.52 6.26
N LEU A 84 6.61 10.03 5.13
CA LEU A 84 7.74 9.11 5.11
C LEU A 84 8.96 9.79 4.52
N ASP A 85 10.06 9.72 5.26
CA ASP A 85 11.40 10.11 4.80
C ASP A 85 12.28 8.85 4.70
N VAL A 86 12.10 8.11 3.60
CA VAL A 86 12.82 6.87 3.33
C VAL A 86 13.21 6.77 1.86
N THR A 87 14.33 6.09 1.59
CA THR A 87 14.71 5.71 0.23
C THR A 87 14.10 4.37 -0.13
N ILE A 88 13.53 4.26 -1.33
CA ILE A 88 12.98 3.03 -1.87
C ILE A 88 13.83 2.61 -3.07
N ASN A 89 14.73 1.65 -2.87
CA ASN A 89 15.71 1.23 -3.89
C ASN A 89 15.07 0.84 -5.23
N ARG A 90 13.85 0.29 -5.22
CA ARG A 90 13.11 -0.06 -6.45
C ARG A 90 12.81 1.17 -7.33
N LEU A 91 12.78 2.36 -6.74
CA LEU A 91 12.47 3.64 -7.38
C LEU A 91 13.71 4.49 -7.69
N GLU A 92 14.93 4.06 -7.36
CA GLU A 92 16.17 4.85 -7.58
C GLU A 92 16.74 4.75 -9.01
N LYS A 93 16.00 4.20 -9.97
CA LYS A 93 16.50 3.98 -11.33
C LYS A 93 16.72 5.26 -12.13
#